data_AF-A0A7D8UDH9-F1
#
_entry.id   AF-A0A7D8UDH9-F1
#
_cell.length_a   1.000
_cell.length_b   1.000
_cell.length_c   1.000
_cell.angle_alpha   90.00
_cell.angle_beta   90.00
_cell.angle_gamma   90.00
#
_symmetry.space_group_name_H-M   'P 1'
#
loop_
_entity.id
_entity.type
_entity.pdbx_description
1 polymer ?
#
loop_
_entity_poly.entity_id
_entity_poly.type
_entity_poly.pdbx_seq_one_letter_code
_entity_poly.pdbx_strand_id
1 'polypeptide(L)'
;MTPERDDMEIQASPTGSPFAGCLASLGWTVVACLVLFINGGLALALTRSWEDQAGPWLRDDRVVQMIVLLGPVVMLVFQWWLFDQLRDRFWFRRSPS
;
A
#
# COMPACT_ATOMS: atom_id res chain seq x y z
N MET A 1 -0.23 -2.45 39.93
CA MET A 1 -1.41 -2.08 39.12
C MET A 1 -0.85 -1.57 37.80
N THR A 2 -0.94 -2.42 36.78
CA THR A 2 -0.46 -2.21 35.39
C THR A 2 -1.45 -1.32 34.62
N PRO A 3 -1.16 -0.93 33.36
CA PRO A 3 0.07 -0.39 32.77
C PRO A 3 -0.20 0.98 32.09
N GLU A 4 0.81 1.85 32.02
CA GLU A 4 0.83 3.00 31.10
C GLU A 4 0.75 2.48 29.66
N ARG A 5 -0.44 2.61 29.08
CA ARG A 5 -0.64 2.51 27.63
C ARG A 5 -0.42 3.93 27.12
N ASP A 6 0.79 4.21 26.65
CA ASP A 6 1.07 5.37 25.80
C ASP A 6 0.27 5.17 24.51
N ASP A 7 -1.01 5.52 24.60
CA ASP A 7 -1.88 5.69 23.45
C ASP A 7 -1.19 6.73 22.58
N MET A 8 -0.69 6.24 21.45
CA MET A 8 -0.22 6.97 20.29
C MET A 8 -1.13 8.19 20.08
N GLU A 9 -0.79 9.32 20.70
CA GLU A 9 -1.42 10.60 20.47
C GLU A 9 -1.15 10.93 19.01
N ILE A 10 -2.14 10.63 18.17
CA ILE A 10 -2.38 11.42 16.97
C ILE A 10 -2.56 12.84 17.51
N GLN A 11 -1.47 13.62 17.59
CA GLN A 11 -1.50 15.02 17.98
C GLN A 11 -2.44 15.75 17.00
N ALA A 12 -3.71 15.81 17.34
CA ALA A 12 -4.65 16.73 16.77
C ALA A 12 -4.28 18.11 17.33
N SER A 13 -3.30 18.76 16.70
CA SER A 13 -3.06 20.18 16.96
C SER A 13 -4.39 20.91 16.74
N PRO A 14 -4.95 21.60 17.75
CA PRO A 14 -6.26 22.24 17.65
C PRO A 14 -6.24 23.52 16.78
N THR A 15 -5.22 23.66 15.92
CA THR A 15 -4.99 24.80 15.02
C THR A 15 -4.67 24.35 13.59
N GLY A 16 -4.87 23.07 13.25
CA GLY A 16 -4.85 22.62 11.87
C GLY A 16 -6.19 22.93 11.21
N SER A 17 -6.20 23.81 10.21
CA SER A 17 -7.38 24.00 9.35
C SER A 17 -7.90 22.62 8.89
N PRO A 18 -9.19 22.29 9.03
CA PRO A 18 -9.74 21.01 8.58
C PRO A 18 -9.43 20.73 7.11
N PHE A 19 -9.24 21.78 6.31
CA PHE A 19 -8.79 21.69 4.92
C PHE A 19 -7.40 21.07 4.77
N ALA A 20 -6.47 21.29 5.71
CA ALA A 20 -5.12 20.73 5.64
C ALA A 20 -5.15 19.19 5.77
N GLY A 21 -5.97 18.67 6.68
CA GLY A 21 -6.17 17.23 6.82
C GLY A 21 -6.84 16.61 5.59
N CYS A 22 -7.90 17.24 5.07
CA CYS A 22 -8.57 16.77 3.86
C CYS A 22 -7.66 16.78 2.62
N LEU A 23 -6.86 17.84 2.44
CA LEU A 23 -5.93 17.95 1.32
C LEU A 23 -4.81 16.90 1.42
N ALA A 24 -4.31 16.62 2.63
CA ALA A 24 -3.35 15.56 2.86
C ALA A 24 -3.94 14.18 2.52
N SER A 25 -5.15 13.87 3.00
CA SER A 25 -5.84 12.61 2.67
C SER A 25 -6.12 12.46 1.16
N LEU A 26 -6.48 13.54 0.48
CA LEU A 26 -6.63 13.55 -0.98
C LEU A 26 -5.31 13.26 -1.68
N GLY A 27 -4.21 13.88 -1.23
CA GLY A 27 -2.86 13.60 -1.73
C GLY A 27 -2.48 12.12 -1.59
N TRP A 28 -2.71 11.54 -0.41
CA TRP A 28 -2.46 10.11 -0.16
C TRP A 28 -3.33 9.20 -1.02
N THR A 29 -4.59 9.58 -1.24
CA THR A 29 -5.51 8.83 -2.10
C THR A 29 -5.03 8.83 -3.55
N VAL A 30 -4.60 9.98 -4.07
CA VAL A 30 -4.05 10.10 -5.43
C VAL A 30 -2.79 9.24 -5.58
N VAL A 31 -1.89 9.27 -4.60
CA VAL A 31 -0.69 8.43 -4.60
C VAL A 31 -1.08 6.95 -4.61
N ALA A 32 -2.04 6.52 -3.78
CA ALA A 32 -2.52 5.15 -3.77
C ALA A 32 -3.14 4.74 -5.11
N CYS A 33 -3.92 5.62 -5.75
CA CYS A 33 -4.49 5.37 -7.08
C CYS A 33 -3.40 5.23 -8.16
N LEU A 34 -2.37 6.08 -8.15
CA LEU A 34 -1.24 5.99 -9.09
C LEU A 34 -0.48 4.68 -8.93
N VAL A 35 -0.23 4.28 -7.68
CA VAL A 35 0.45 3.02 -7.38
C VAL A 35 -0.39 1.82 -7.82
N LEU A 36 -1.71 1.83 -7.55
CA LEU A 36 -2.63 0.80 -8.05
C LEU A 36 -2.66 0.74 -9.58
N PHE A 37 -2.63 1.89 -10.26
CA PHE A 37 -2.60 1.93 -11.72
C PHE A 37 -1.33 1.30 -12.27
N ILE A 38 -0.16 1.62 -11.70
CA ILE A 38 1.12 1.02 -12.07
C ILE A 38 1.11 -0.48 -11.80
N ASN A 39 0.61 -0.90 -10.63
CA ASN A 39 0.54 -2.31 -10.23
C ASN A 39 -0.47 -3.10 -11.10
N GLY A 40 -1.57 -2.48 -11.52
CA GLY A 40 -2.53 -3.02 -12.48
C GLY A 40 -1.90 -3.26 -13.84
N GLY A 41 -1.15 -2.28 -14.35
CA GLY A 41 -0.36 -2.43 -15.57
C GLY A 41 0.69 -3.54 -15.46
N LEU A 42 1.39 -3.62 -14.32
CA LEU A 42 2.38 -4.66 -14.06
C LEU A 42 1.76 -6.05 -13.98
N ALA A 43 0.61 -6.21 -13.31
CA ALA A 43 -0.12 -7.47 -13.25
C ALA A 43 -0.56 -7.92 -14.65
N LEU A 44 -1.04 -7.00 -15.49
CA LEU A 44 -1.39 -7.29 -16.88
C LEU A 44 -0.16 -7.72 -17.69
N ALA A 45 0.95 -7.01 -17.53
CA ALA A 45 2.21 -7.31 -18.21
C ALA A 45 2.79 -8.65 -17.79
N LEU A 46 2.76 -8.96 -16.49
CA LEU A 46 3.18 -10.26 -15.94
C LEU A 46 2.31 -11.38 -16.48
N THR A 47 0.99 -11.21 -16.49
CA THR A 47 0.04 -12.20 -17.01
C THR A 47 0.31 -12.50 -18.49
N ARG A 48 0.53 -11.46 -19.31
CA ARG A 48 0.92 -11.63 -20.72
C ARG A 48 2.29 -12.27 -20.90
N SER A 49 3.26 -11.94 -20.05
CA SER A 49 4.61 -12.53 -20.13
C SER A 49 4.64 -14.00 -19.70
N TRP A 50 3.71 -14.40 -18.83
CA TRP A 50 3.60 -15.77 -18.33
C TRP A 50 2.63 -16.63 -19.14
N GLU A 51 1.89 -16.05 -20.09
CA GLU A 51 0.95 -16.77 -20.94
C GLU A 51 1.60 -17.96 -21.66
N ASP A 52 2.89 -17.84 -22.02
CA ASP A 52 3.66 -18.90 -22.67
C ASP A 52 4.20 -19.99 -21.71
N GLN A 53 4.35 -19.69 -20.42
CA GLN A 53 4.92 -20.62 -19.43
C GLN A 53 3.89 -21.15 -18.44
N ALA A 54 2.69 -20.57 -18.41
CA ALA A 54 1.71 -20.87 -17.41
C ALA A 54 0.88 -22.11 -17.76
N GLY A 55 0.73 -22.99 -16.77
CA GLY A 55 -0.14 -24.16 -16.84
C GLY A 55 -1.60 -23.82 -17.19
N PRO A 56 -2.42 -24.82 -17.56
CA PRO A 56 -3.76 -24.63 -18.13
C PRO A 56 -4.71 -23.75 -17.28
N TRP A 57 -4.45 -23.61 -15.98
CA TRP A 57 -5.17 -22.74 -15.05
C TRP A 57 -5.11 -21.24 -15.36
N LEU A 58 -4.09 -20.76 -16.07
CA LEU A 58 -3.88 -19.34 -16.38
C LEU A 58 -4.46 -18.95 -17.75
N ARG A 59 -5.02 -19.94 -18.47
CA ARG A 59 -5.84 -19.74 -19.68
C ARG A 59 -7.33 -19.58 -19.35
N ASP A 60 -7.71 -19.76 -18.09
CA ASP A 60 -9.08 -19.51 -17.64
C ASP A 60 -9.29 -18.01 -17.43
N ASP A 61 -10.14 -17.41 -18.26
CA ASP A 61 -10.49 -15.98 -18.22
C ASP A 61 -10.94 -15.53 -16.82
N ARG A 62 -11.55 -16.41 -16.02
CA ARG A 62 -11.98 -16.09 -14.66
C ARG A 62 -10.78 -15.87 -13.73
N VAL A 63 -9.75 -16.69 -13.87
CA VAL A 63 -8.53 -16.60 -13.05
C VAL A 63 -7.75 -15.35 -13.44
N VAL A 64 -7.64 -15.04 -14.73
CA VAL A 64 -7.02 -13.82 -15.22
C VAL A 64 -7.74 -12.58 -14.70
N GLN A 65 -9.08 -12.54 -14.78
CA GLN A 65 -9.86 -11.42 -14.23
C GLN A 65 -9.67 -11.27 -12.72
N MET A 66 -9.62 -12.39 -11.99
CA MET A 66 -9.35 -12.36 -10.54
C MET A 66 -7.95 -11.81 -10.25
N ILE A 67 -6.92 -12.21 -10.99
CA ILE A 67 -5.54 -11.73 -10.79
C ILE A 67 -5.43 -10.24 -11.15
N VAL A 68 -6.05 -9.80 -12.24
CA VAL A 68 -6.03 -8.39 -12.66
C VAL A 68 -6.78 -7.49 -11.67
N LEU A 69 -7.80 -8.02 -10.98
CA LEU A 69 -8.54 -7.28 -9.96
C LEU A 69 -7.84 -7.30 -8.59
N LEU A 70 -7.43 -8.49 -8.14
CA LEU A 70 -6.95 -8.72 -6.77
C LEU A 70 -5.43 -8.52 -6.65
N GLY A 71 -4.68 -8.82 -7.72
CA GLY A 71 -3.22 -8.66 -7.78
C GLY A 71 -2.75 -7.24 -7.44
N PRO A 72 -3.35 -6.18 -8.00
CA PRO A 72 -2.96 -4.80 -7.67
C PRO A 72 -3.20 -4.46 -6.21
N VAL A 73 -4.29 -4.96 -5.62
CA VAL A 73 -4.65 -4.74 -4.21
C VAL A 73 -3.66 -5.44 -3.29
N VAL A 74 -3.35 -6.72 -3.56
CA VAL A 74 -2.36 -7.48 -2.78
C VAL A 74 -0.98 -6.84 -2.88
N MET A 75 -0.58 -6.41 -4.08
CA MET A 75 0.69 -5.73 -4.31
C MET A 75 0.76 -4.39 -3.60
N LEU A 76 -0.35 -3.64 -3.56
CA LEU A 76 -0.47 -2.41 -2.79
C LEU A 76 -0.29 -2.68 -1.29
N VAL A 77 -0.98 -3.67 -0.72
CA VAL A 77 -0.83 -4.07 0.70
C VAL A 77 0.62 -4.42 1.01
N PHE A 78 1.30 -5.15 0.13
CA PHE A 78 2.71 -5.49 0.31
C PHE A 78 3.62 -4.26 0.25
N GLN A 79 3.35 -3.30 -0.64
CA GLN A 79 4.08 -2.03 -0.69
C GLN A 79 3.88 -1.20 0.58
N TRP A 80 2.67 -1.13 1.11
CA TRP A 80 2.40 -0.44 2.38
C TRP A 80 3.08 -1.14 3.55
N TRP A 81 3.03 -2.48 3.59
CA TRP A 81 3.74 -3.26 4.61
C TRP A 81 5.25 -3.05 4.54
N LEU A 82 5.82 -3.01 3.33
CA LEU A 82 7.24 -2.72 3.13
C LEU A 82 7.57 -1.28 3.56
N PHE A 83 6.70 -0.31 3.24
CA PHE A 83 6.88 1.07 3.66
C PHE A 83 6.86 1.20 5.18
N ASP A 84 5.97 0.49 5.87
CA ASP A 84 5.87 0.46 7.32
C ASP A 84 7.15 -0.13 7.95
N GLN A 85 7.61 -1.26 7.43
CA GLN A 85 8.87 -1.90 7.86
C GLN A 85 10.10 -1.00 7.63
N LEU A 86 10.15 -0.30 6.49
CA LEU A 86 11.22 0.64 6.19
C LEU A 86 11.14 1.86 7.12
N ARG A 87 9.94 2.38 7.36
CA ARG A 87 9.66 3.45 8.32
C ARG A 87 10.20 3.06 9.70
N ASP A 88 9.81 1.92 10.24
CA ASP A 88 10.26 1.46 11.55
C ASP A 88 11.79 1.35 11.61
N ARG A 89 12.41 0.81 10.56
CA ARG A 89 13.87 0.62 10.51
C ARG A 89 14.65 1.93 10.34
N PHE A 90 14.11 2.92 9.62
CA PHE A 90 14.76 4.23 9.44
C PHE A 90 14.53 5.18 10.62
N TRP A 91 13.38 5.12 11.30
CA TRP A 91 13.11 5.93 12.49
C TRP A 91 13.90 5.43 13.72
N PHE A 92 14.15 4.13 13.86
CA PHE A 92 15.01 3.59 14.93
C PHE A 92 16.47 4.02 14.86
N ARG A 93 16.93 4.59 13.72
CA ARG A 93 18.31 5.05 13.54
C ARG A 93 18.56 6.51 13.96
N ARG A 94 17.54 7.20 14.50
CA ARG A 94 17.60 8.63 14.88
C ARG A 94 17.58 8.92 16.38
N SER A 95 17.96 7.96 17.23
CA SER A 95 18.42 8.28 18.59
C SER A 95 19.96 8.20 18.66
N PRO A 96 20.69 9.28 18.34
CA PRO A 96 21.96 9.51 18.99
C PRO A 96 21.68 9.93 20.44
N SER A 97 22.35 9.22 21.35
CA SER A 97 22.49 9.46 22.79
C SER A 97 22.56 10.91 23.23
#